data_AF-A0A5J4TCR7-F1
#
_entry.id   AF-A0A5J4TCR7-F1
#
_cell.length_a   1.000
_cell.length_b   1.000
_cell.length_c   1.000
_cell.angle_alpha   90.00
_cell.angle_beta   90.00
_cell.angle_gamma   90.00
#
_symmetry.space_group_name_H-M   'P 1'
#
loop_
_entity.id
_entity.type
_entity.pdbx_description
1 polymer ?
#
loop_
_entity_poly.entity_id
_entity_poly.type
_entity_poly.pdbx_seq_one_letter_code
_entity_poly.pdbx_strand_id
1 'polypeptide(L)'
;MQRFSTAPSVDLCISGCNALAIASIQHKLLVNQNIYFYDEDSKAYYQANKQALAGLKFCPFCKVKGFDIKSSNYSRDYEGHIVKCEQRGGKVVKTIKLDQVQKPHCPHIRQYKTFAYLLAHGREQEFKLTQYCITYDLETVEKIVNKSFGKSSKQISELVPLSVASTIKNKTGVNTIYQDIRNEDYFIKQWLQKVFEEIIIVQQDNLYRTLTGVIDKAMQYNVDVPVIGFNSS
;
A
#
# COMPACT_ATOMS: atom_id res chain seq x y z
N MET A 1 -53.16 -21.86 -17.01
CA MET A 1 -51.73 -21.78 -17.37
C MET A 1 -50.97 -21.35 -16.12
N GLN A 2 -50.09 -22.21 -15.63
CA GLN A 2 -49.07 -22.06 -14.57
C GLN A 2 -49.36 -21.29 -13.26
N ARG A 3 -49.38 -22.06 -12.16
CA ARG A 3 -49.07 -21.64 -10.78
C ARG A 3 -47.55 -21.66 -10.57
N PHE A 4 -47.05 -20.86 -9.61
CA PHE A 4 -46.13 -21.19 -8.48
C PHE A 4 -45.68 -19.84 -7.87
N SER A 5 -46.19 -19.45 -6.69
CA SER A 5 -45.75 -19.84 -5.34
C SER A 5 -44.51 -19.09 -4.88
N THR A 6 -44.70 -18.35 -3.79
CA THR A 6 -43.70 -17.82 -2.88
C THR A 6 -42.70 -18.91 -2.45
N ALA A 7 -41.44 -18.52 -2.31
CA ALA A 7 -40.38 -19.33 -1.72
C ALA A 7 -39.48 -18.48 -0.80
N PRO A 8 -38.83 -19.12 0.19
CA PRO A 8 -38.57 -18.55 1.51
C PRO A 8 -37.09 -18.22 1.77
N SER A 9 -36.83 -17.76 2.99
CA SER A 9 -35.55 -17.72 3.70
C SER A 9 -34.61 -18.87 3.32
N VAL A 10 -33.42 -18.53 2.85
CA VAL A 10 -32.29 -19.46 2.68
C VAL A 10 -31.40 -19.38 3.92
N ASP A 11 -31.77 -20.14 4.93
CA ASP A 11 -30.80 -20.81 5.79
C ASP A 11 -30.65 -22.25 5.28
N LEU A 12 -29.49 -22.85 5.56
CA LEU A 12 -29.01 -24.19 5.16
C LEU A 12 -28.39 -24.32 3.75
N CYS A 13 -27.08 -24.10 3.70
CA CYS A 13 -26.15 -25.17 3.30
C CYS A 13 -24.71 -24.84 3.75
N ILE A 14 -24.53 -24.56 5.05
CA ILE A 14 -23.20 -24.35 5.67
C ILE A 14 -22.52 -25.68 6.07
N SER A 15 -23.17 -26.85 5.99
CA SER A 15 -22.59 -28.09 6.54
C SER A 15 -22.07 -29.13 5.54
N GLY A 16 -22.14 -28.91 4.22
CA GLY A 16 -21.81 -29.96 3.23
C GLY A 16 -20.51 -29.79 2.43
N CYS A 17 -20.01 -28.56 2.25
CA CYS A 17 -18.89 -28.29 1.33
C CYS A 17 -17.55 -28.00 2.02
N ASN A 18 -17.52 -27.90 3.35
CA ASN A 18 -16.29 -27.57 4.08
C ASN A 18 -15.41 -28.79 4.39
N ALA A 19 -15.93 -30.01 4.46
CA ALA A 19 -15.09 -31.19 4.75
C ALA A 19 -14.19 -31.59 3.56
N LEU A 20 -14.72 -31.51 2.33
CA LEU A 20 -13.95 -31.84 1.10
C LEU A 20 -12.96 -30.73 0.71
N ALA A 21 -13.31 -29.47 0.95
CA ALA A 21 -12.39 -28.35 0.73
C ALA A 21 -11.27 -28.32 1.77
N ILE A 22 -11.57 -28.61 3.05
CA ILE A 22 -10.55 -28.67 4.11
C ILE A 22 -9.63 -29.89 3.94
N ALA A 23 -10.15 -31.05 3.49
CA ALA A 23 -9.32 -32.20 3.15
C ALA A 23 -8.38 -31.92 1.96
N SER A 24 -8.83 -31.13 0.97
CA SER A 24 -7.98 -30.71 -0.16
C SER A 24 -6.93 -29.65 0.25
N ILE A 25 -7.25 -28.82 1.25
CA ILE A 25 -6.33 -27.79 1.78
C ILE A 25 -5.31 -28.38 2.76
N GLN A 26 -5.65 -29.43 3.54
CA GLN A 26 -4.68 -30.14 4.38
C GLN A 26 -3.65 -30.95 3.59
N HIS A 27 -3.87 -31.21 2.30
CA HIS A 27 -2.85 -31.81 1.43
C HIS A 27 -1.80 -30.82 0.91
N LYS A 28 -1.94 -29.51 1.20
CA LYS A 28 -1.11 -28.45 0.60
C LYS A 28 -0.21 -27.66 1.55
N LEU A 29 -0.17 -28.04 2.83
CA LEU A 29 0.65 -27.35 3.84
C LEU A 29 1.43 -28.31 4.75
N LEU A 30 2.05 -29.32 4.15
CA LEU A 30 3.34 -29.82 4.64
C LEU A 30 4.19 -30.07 3.40
N VAL A 31 5.36 -29.43 3.31
CA VAL A 31 6.42 -29.79 2.36
C VAL A 31 7.00 -31.13 2.83
N ASN A 32 6.18 -32.17 2.84
CA ASN A 32 6.63 -33.53 3.08
C ASN A 32 6.99 -34.13 1.74
N GLN A 33 8.29 -34.12 1.55
CA GLN A 33 9.01 -34.47 0.37
C GLN A 33 9.02 -35.99 0.15
N ASN A 34 7.89 -36.67 0.07
CA ASN A 34 7.84 -38.10 -0.27
C ASN A 34 6.81 -38.31 -1.38
N ILE A 35 7.25 -38.85 -2.51
CA ILE A 35 6.36 -39.26 -3.61
C ILE A 35 5.88 -40.66 -3.24
N TYR A 36 4.57 -40.88 -3.21
CA TYR A 36 3.97 -42.20 -2.93
C TYR A 36 3.28 -42.69 -4.19
N PHE A 37 3.49 -43.96 -4.54
CA PHE A 37 2.76 -44.65 -5.59
C PHE A 37 1.73 -45.58 -4.96
N TYR A 38 0.52 -45.62 -5.51
CA TYR A 38 -0.51 -46.57 -5.12
C TYR A 38 -0.46 -47.76 -6.07
N ASP A 39 -0.44 -48.95 -5.50
CA ASP A 39 -0.55 -50.22 -6.22
C ASP A 39 -1.97 -50.77 -6.03
N GLU A 40 -2.71 -50.91 -7.12
CA GLU A 40 -4.10 -51.38 -7.08
C GLU A 40 -4.21 -52.87 -6.70
N ASP A 41 -3.22 -53.69 -7.07
CA ASP A 41 -3.25 -55.13 -6.83
C ASP A 41 -2.97 -55.47 -5.36
N SER A 42 -2.02 -54.76 -4.74
CA SER A 42 -1.70 -54.93 -3.33
C SER A 42 -2.46 -53.99 -2.37
N LYS A 43 -3.25 -53.04 -2.92
CA LYS A 43 -3.95 -51.97 -2.18
C LYS A 43 -3.03 -51.24 -1.19
N ALA A 44 -1.77 -51.01 -1.57
CA ALA A 44 -0.75 -50.44 -0.71
C ALA A 44 -0.09 -49.20 -1.34
N TYR A 45 0.44 -48.32 -0.48
CA TYR A 45 1.23 -47.16 -0.89
C TYR A 45 2.73 -47.44 -0.69
N TYR A 46 3.52 -47.29 -1.76
CA TYR A 46 4.97 -47.42 -1.70
C TYR A 46 5.63 -46.05 -1.79
N GLN A 47 6.58 -45.80 -0.87
CA GLN A 47 7.38 -44.57 -0.90
C GLN A 47 8.46 -44.68 -1.97
N ALA A 48 8.43 -43.76 -2.93
CA ALA A 48 9.39 -43.73 -4.02
C ALA A 48 10.73 -43.12 -3.59
N ASN A 49 11.83 -43.72 -4.07
CA ASN A 49 13.15 -43.12 -3.94
C ASN A 49 13.27 -41.92 -4.89
N LYS A 50 13.23 -40.71 -4.33
CA LYS A 50 13.27 -39.45 -5.06
C LYS A 50 14.55 -39.23 -5.85
N GLN A 51 15.67 -39.77 -5.38
CA GLN A 51 16.94 -39.66 -6.10
C GLN A 51 16.91 -40.53 -7.36
N ALA A 52 16.31 -41.73 -7.26
CA ALA A 52 16.12 -42.62 -8.40
C ALA A 52 15.15 -42.06 -9.44
N LEU A 53 14.08 -41.38 -9.01
CA LEU A 53 13.09 -40.77 -9.93
C LEU A 53 13.60 -39.50 -10.63
N ALA A 54 14.31 -38.63 -9.92
CA ALA A 54 14.75 -37.35 -10.49
C ALA A 54 16.11 -37.44 -11.21
N GLY A 55 16.89 -38.50 -10.97
CA GLY A 55 18.29 -38.57 -11.43
C GLY A 55 19.21 -37.53 -10.79
N LEU A 56 18.74 -36.87 -9.72
CA LEU A 56 19.45 -35.80 -9.02
C LEU A 56 19.87 -36.24 -7.62
N LYS A 57 21.06 -35.84 -7.19
CA LYS A 57 21.50 -35.99 -5.80
C LYS A 57 21.03 -34.79 -4.98
N PHE A 58 20.24 -35.04 -3.95
CA PHE A 58 19.73 -33.99 -3.07
C PHE A 58 20.68 -33.69 -1.91
N CYS A 59 20.65 -32.45 -1.42
CA CYS A 59 21.37 -32.05 -0.21
C CYS A 59 20.79 -32.78 1.03
N PRO A 60 21.61 -33.38 1.91
CA PRO A 60 21.14 -34.09 3.10
C PRO A 60 20.56 -33.14 4.16
N PHE A 61 21.01 -31.89 4.21
CA PHE A 61 20.58 -30.91 5.22
C PHE A 61 19.23 -30.27 4.87
N CYS A 62 19.09 -29.67 3.68
CA CYS A 62 17.82 -29.02 3.32
C CYS A 62 16.82 -29.96 2.65
N LYS A 63 17.26 -31.06 2.05
CA LYS A 63 16.46 -32.01 1.23
C LYS A 63 15.70 -31.39 0.04
N VAL A 64 15.69 -30.07 -0.12
CA VAL A 64 15.04 -29.33 -1.22
C VAL A 64 15.91 -29.23 -2.46
N LYS A 65 17.19 -28.89 -2.32
CA LYS A 65 18.06 -28.63 -3.47
C LYS A 65 18.58 -29.94 -4.06
N GLY A 66 18.23 -30.21 -5.31
CA GLY A 66 18.77 -31.30 -6.12
C GLY A 66 19.93 -30.81 -7.01
N PHE A 67 20.90 -31.70 -7.23
CA PHE A 67 22.09 -31.48 -8.06
C PHE A 67 22.19 -32.58 -9.10
N ASP A 68 22.47 -32.20 -10.34
CA ASP A 68 22.68 -33.16 -11.42
C ASP A 68 24.09 -33.76 -11.30
N ILE A 69 24.14 -35.09 -11.14
CA ILE A 69 25.40 -35.85 -11.00
C ILE A 69 26.17 -35.84 -12.32
N LYS A 70 25.51 -35.64 -13.46
CA LYS A 70 26.14 -35.59 -14.79
C LYS A 70 26.75 -34.23 -15.11
N SER A 71 26.48 -33.20 -14.32
CA SER A 71 27.04 -31.87 -14.53
C SER A 71 28.55 -31.87 -14.27
N SER A 72 29.33 -31.26 -15.18
CA SER A 72 30.77 -31.04 -14.98
C SER A 72 31.07 -30.18 -13.74
N ASN A 73 30.13 -29.33 -13.33
CA ASN A 73 30.24 -28.48 -12.15
C ASN A 73 29.68 -29.11 -10.88
N TYR A 74 29.27 -30.40 -10.92
CA TYR A 74 28.58 -31.08 -9.82
C TYR A 74 29.33 -30.94 -8.48
N SER A 75 30.62 -31.30 -8.42
CA SER A 75 31.39 -31.29 -7.17
C SER A 75 31.45 -29.88 -6.56
N ARG A 76 31.83 -28.87 -7.35
CA ARG A 76 31.92 -27.48 -6.90
C ARG A 76 30.58 -26.95 -6.36
N ASP A 77 29.51 -27.17 -7.11
CA ASP A 77 28.20 -26.61 -6.77
C ASP A 77 27.57 -27.36 -5.58
N TYR A 78 27.79 -28.68 -5.49
CA TYR A 78 27.36 -29.50 -4.37
C TYR A 78 28.09 -29.12 -3.09
N GLU A 79 29.42 -29.11 -3.08
CA GLU A 79 30.23 -28.76 -1.91
C GLU A 79 29.97 -27.33 -1.44
N GLY A 80 29.94 -26.38 -2.38
CA GLY A 80 29.66 -24.97 -2.06
C GLY A 80 28.27 -24.76 -1.46
N HIS A 81 27.29 -25.58 -1.81
CA HIS A 81 25.99 -25.57 -1.17
C HIS A 81 26.02 -26.27 0.20
N ILE A 82 26.64 -27.43 0.32
CA ILE A 82 26.69 -28.22 1.57
C ILE A 82 27.23 -27.38 2.72
N VAL A 83 28.40 -26.74 2.54
CA VAL A 83 29.04 -25.92 3.58
C VAL A 83 28.10 -24.80 4.03
N LYS A 84 27.49 -24.08 3.08
CA LYS A 84 26.57 -22.97 3.38
C LYS A 84 25.25 -23.45 3.99
N CYS A 85 24.79 -24.63 3.62
CA CYS A 85 23.52 -25.19 4.06
C CYS A 85 23.63 -25.81 5.46
N GLU A 86 24.75 -26.44 5.77
CA GLU A 86 25.10 -26.96 7.10
C GLU A 86 25.21 -25.82 8.10
N GLN A 87 25.94 -24.74 7.77
CA GLN A 87 26.02 -23.53 8.59
C GLN A 87 24.65 -22.90 8.89
N ARG A 88 23.65 -23.11 8.02
CA ARG A 88 22.27 -22.61 8.19
C ARG A 88 21.33 -23.61 8.86
N GLY A 89 21.85 -24.76 9.31
CA GLY A 89 21.06 -25.83 9.92
C GLY A 89 19.99 -26.39 8.99
N GLY A 90 20.26 -26.44 7.68
CA GLY A 90 19.30 -26.94 6.69
C GLY A 90 18.11 -26.00 6.38
N LYS A 91 18.03 -24.83 7.02
CA LYS A 91 16.96 -23.87 6.77
C LYS A 91 17.15 -23.19 5.40
N VAL A 92 16.20 -23.42 4.50
CA VAL A 92 16.18 -22.76 3.19
C VAL A 92 15.83 -21.28 3.39
N VAL A 93 16.81 -20.40 3.17
CA VAL A 93 16.58 -18.96 3.08
C VAL A 93 15.84 -18.71 1.77
N LYS A 94 14.51 -18.74 1.81
CA LYS A 94 13.68 -18.22 0.72
C LYS A 94 13.84 -16.70 0.75
N THR A 95 14.68 -16.14 -0.11
CA THR A 95 14.44 -14.76 -0.56
C THR A 95 13.07 -14.78 -1.23
N ILE A 96 12.06 -14.26 -0.54
CA ILE A 96 10.71 -14.10 -1.04
C ILE A 96 10.83 -13.18 -2.25
N LYS A 97 10.86 -13.75 -3.45
CA LYS A 97 10.54 -13.00 -4.66
C LYS A 97 9.03 -12.94 -4.68
N LEU A 98 8.47 -11.80 -4.28
CA LEU A 98 7.04 -11.53 -4.48
C LEU A 98 6.77 -11.65 -5.98
N ASP A 99 5.68 -12.33 -6.35
CA ASP A 99 5.24 -12.38 -7.75
C ASP A 99 5.13 -10.95 -8.28
N GLN A 100 5.66 -10.72 -9.48
CA GLN A 100 5.56 -9.45 -10.19
C GLN A 100 4.13 -9.26 -10.69
N VAL A 101 3.19 -9.07 -9.77
CA VAL A 101 1.83 -8.67 -10.11
C VAL A 101 1.89 -7.23 -10.60
N GLN A 102 1.35 -6.96 -11.79
CA GLN A 102 1.20 -5.60 -12.28
C GLN A 102 0.35 -4.80 -11.28
N LYS A 103 0.96 -3.84 -10.61
CA LYS A 103 0.24 -2.89 -9.76
C LYS A 103 -0.33 -1.78 -10.64
N PRO A 104 -1.59 -1.35 -10.43
CA PRO A 104 -2.12 -0.17 -11.08
C PRO A 104 -1.18 1.02 -10.88
N HIS A 105 -0.79 1.69 -11.97
CA HIS A 105 0.14 2.83 -11.91
C HIS A 105 -0.61 4.09 -11.44
N CYS A 106 -0.78 4.25 -10.13
CA CYS A 106 -1.28 5.48 -9.52
C CYS A 106 -0.23 6.07 -8.55
N PRO A 107 0.68 6.94 -9.03
CA PRO A 107 1.78 7.49 -8.22
C PRO A 107 1.28 8.26 -7.01
N HIS A 108 0.21 9.04 -7.19
CA HIS A 108 -0.36 9.89 -6.14
C HIS A 108 -0.94 9.08 -4.97
N ILE A 109 -1.52 7.91 -5.24
CA ILE A 109 -2.00 7.00 -4.18
C ILE A 109 -0.82 6.25 -3.52
N ARG A 110 0.19 5.85 -4.31
CA ARG A 110 1.38 5.13 -3.80
C ARG A 110 2.26 5.96 -2.87
N GLN A 111 2.30 7.29 -3.05
CA GLN A 111 3.05 8.20 -2.18
C GLN A 111 2.38 8.37 -0.81
N TYR A 112 1.12 7.97 -0.66
CA TYR A 112 0.38 8.16 0.56
C TYR A 112 0.82 7.14 1.63
N LYS A 113 1.42 7.64 2.73
CA LYS A 113 1.96 6.79 3.83
C LYS A 113 0.90 5.84 4.40
N THR A 114 -0.33 6.31 4.55
CA THR A 114 -1.48 5.50 4.99
C THR A 114 -1.75 4.34 4.03
N PHE A 115 -1.69 4.57 2.71
CA PHE A 115 -1.91 3.51 1.72
C PHE A 115 -0.77 2.48 1.75
N ALA A 116 0.48 2.93 1.85
CA ALA A 116 1.63 2.03 1.96
C ALA A 116 1.54 1.11 3.20
N TYR A 117 1.09 1.65 4.33
CA TYR A 117 0.83 0.86 5.54
C TYR A 117 -0.31 -0.14 5.34
N LEU A 118 -1.47 0.29 4.82
CA LEU A 118 -2.61 -0.61 4.60
C LEU A 118 -2.23 -1.76 3.64
N LEU A 119 -1.48 -1.45 2.58
CA LEU A 119 -0.95 -2.43 1.63
C LEU A 119 -0.01 -3.44 2.30
N ALA A 120 0.86 -3.00 3.21
CA ALA A 120 1.78 -3.89 3.93
C ALA A 120 1.05 -4.86 4.88
N HIS A 121 -0.17 -4.51 5.30
CA HIS A 121 -0.99 -5.30 6.23
C HIS A 121 -2.17 -6.02 5.57
N GLY A 122 -2.33 -5.98 4.25
CA GLY A 122 -3.47 -6.60 3.54
C GLY A 122 -4.83 -5.97 3.90
N ARG A 123 -4.83 -4.65 4.15
CA ARG A 123 -5.98 -3.85 4.57
C ARG A 123 -6.36 -2.82 3.51
N GLU A 124 -6.09 -3.06 2.22
CA GLU A 124 -6.31 -2.08 1.15
C GLU A 124 -7.77 -1.64 1.03
N GLN A 125 -8.70 -2.55 1.33
CA GLN A 125 -10.15 -2.30 1.36
C GLN A 125 -10.58 -1.23 2.37
N GLU A 126 -9.73 -0.88 3.34
CA GLU A 126 -10.00 0.17 4.33
C GLU A 126 -9.53 1.56 3.88
N PHE A 127 -8.85 1.66 2.73
CA PHE A 127 -8.28 2.92 2.27
C PHE A 127 -9.35 3.99 2.04
N LYS A 128 -9.10 5.17 2.64
CA LYS A 128 -9.92 6.37 2.48
C LYS A 128 -9.02 7.51 2.03
N LEU A 129 -9.46 8.22 0.99
CA LEU A 129 -8.80 9.44 0.53
C LEU A 129 -8.91 10.54 1.59
N THR A 130 -7.96 11.46 1.61
CA THR A 130 -8.01 12.69 2.41
C THR A 130 -9.28 13.46 2.05
N GLN A 131 -10.14 13.71 3.03
CA GLN A 131 -11.48 14.28 2.79
C GLN A 131 -11.52 15.79 3.00
N TYR A 132 -10.61 16.30 3.84
CA TYR A 132 -10.61 17.66 4.34
C TYR A 132 -9.37 18.41 3.83
N CYS A 133 -9.56 19.62 3.34
CA CYS A 133 -8.53 20.42 2.70
C CYS A 133 -8.80 21.91 2.86
N ILE A 134 -7.77 22.71 2.61
CA ILE A 134 -7.86 24.15 2.53
C ILE A 134 -7.54 24.53 1.09
N THR A 135 -8.37 25.39 0.52
CA THR A 135 -8.13 25.99 -0.79
C THR A 135 -8.02 27.49 -0.63
N TYR A 136 -7.19 28.14 -1.43
CA TYR A 136 -7.11 29.59 -1.46
C TYR A 136 -6.91 30.11 -2.88
N ASP A 137 -7.36 31.34 -3.10
CA ASP A 137 -7.15 32.10 -4.31
C ASP A 137 -6.64 33.50 -3.93
N LEU A 138 -5.60 33.95 -4.64
CA LEU A 138 -4.93 35.22 -4.39
C LEU A 138 -5.10 36.12 -5.60
N GLU A 139 -5.77 37.25 -5.38
CA GLU A 139 -5.84 38.31 -6.36
C GLU A 139 -4.62 39.21 -6.20
N THR A 140 -3.90 39.46 -7.30
CA THR A 140 -2.70 40.28 -7.31
C THR A 140 -2.80 41.38 -8.35
N VAL A 141 -2.11 42.49 -8.13
CA VAL A 141 -1.96 43.57 -9.11
C VAL A 141 -0.49 43.77 -9.44
N GLU A 142 -0.22 44.05 -10.70
CA GLU A 142 1.12 44.38 -11.15
C GLU A 142 1.49 45.81 -10.72
N LYS A 143 2.58 45.93 -9.96
CA LYS A 143 3.22 47.20 -9.61
C LYS A 143 4.50 47.33 -10.43
N ILE A 144 4.58 48.37 -11.24
CA ILE A 144 5.79 48.64 -12.05
C ILE A 144 6.89 49.18 -11.13
N VAL A 145 8.06 48.53 -11.12
CA VAL A 145 9.20 48.87 -10.23
C VAL A 145 10.43 49.33 -11.01
N ASN A 146 10.70 48.76 -12.20
CA ASN A 146 11.82 49.13 -13.07
C ASN A 146 13.20 49.20 -12.39
N LYS A 147 13.48 48.30 -11.44
CA LYS A 147 14.72 48.29 -10.63
C LYS A 147 15.82 47.49 -11.31
N SER A 148 17.01 48.05 -11.46
CA SER A 148 18.20 47.32 -11.94
C SER A 148 18.93 46.62 -10.78
N PHE A 149 19.39 45.39 -11.05
CA PHE A 149 20.22 44.59 -10.16
C PHE A 149 21.52 44.23 -10.89
N GLY A 150 22.63 44.82 -10.43
CA GLY A 150 23.93 44.65 -11.09
C GLY A 150 23.97 45.23 -12.51
N LYS A 151 24.84 44.67 -13.37
CA LYS A 151 25.09 45.20 -14.71
C LYS A 151 24.09 44.72 -15.79
N SER A 152 23.32 43.66 -15.52
CA SER A 152 22.54 42.98 -16.57
C SER A 152 21.15 42.51 -16.15
N SER A 153 20.74 42.69 -14.90
CA SER A 153 19.40 42.27 -14.46
C SER A 153 18.52 43.48 -14.20
N LYS A 154 17.25 43.42 -14.61
CA LYS A 154 16.24 44.46 -14.34
C LYS A 154 14.92 43.79 -13.96
N GLN A 155 14.39 44.15 -12.80
CA GLN A 155 13.03 43.82 -12.39
C GLN A 155 12.09 44.90 -12.92
N ILE A 156 11.20 44.51 -13.83
CA ILE A 156 10.27 45.45 -14.50
C ILE A 156 9.09 45.74 -13.58
N SER A 157 8.57 44.72 -12.92
CA SER A 157 7.40 44.82 -12.04
C SER A 157 7.45 43.82 -10.88
N GLU A 158 6.51 43.97 -9.95
CA GLU A 158 6.29 43.14 -8.78
C GLU A 158 4.79 42.91 -8.64
N LEU A 159 4.38 41.69 -8.31
CA LEU A 159 2.97 41.39 -8.00
C LEU A 159 2.70 41.73 -6.54
N VAL A 160 1.73 42.60 -6.30
CA VAL A 160 1.27 42.99 -4.97
C VAL A 160 -0.08 42.33 -4.71
N PRO A 161 -0.25 41.60 -3.60
CA PRO A 161 -1.53 40.97 -3.28
C PRO A 161 -2.58 42.03 -2.95
N LEU A 162 -3.75 41.92 -3.57
CA LEU A 162 -4.92 42.77 -3.32
C LEU A 162 -5.90 42.12 -2.36
N SER A 163 -6.18 40.83 -2.54
CA SER A 163 -7.10 40.09 -1.69
C SER A 163 -6.80 38.60 -1.72
N VAL A 164 -7.31 37.91 -0.71
CA VAL A 164 -7.26 36.46 -0.58
C VAL A 164 -8.62 35.93 -0.17
N ALA A 165 -9.09 34.93 -0.90
CA ALA A 165 -10.26 34.13 -0.54
C ALA A 165 -9.78 32.72 -0.21
N SER A 166 -10.31 32.12 0.84
CA SER A 166 -9.99 30.74 1.20
C SER A 166 -11.24 29.99 1.61
N THR A 167 -11.28 28.71 1.21
CA THR A 167 -12.33 27.78 1.59
C THR A 167 -11.71 26.62 2.34
N ILE A 168 -12.12 26.44 3.59
CA ILE A 168 -11.70 25.39 4.50
C ILE A 168 -12.81 24.36 4.53
N LYS A 169 -12.51 23.14 4.12
CA LYS A 169 -13.41 22.00 4.26
C LYS A 169 -12.90 21.13 5.39
N ASN A 170 -13.63 21.12 6.51
CA ASN A 170 -13.35 20.29 7.68
C ASN A 170 -14.53 19.32 7.92
N LYS A 171 -14.51 18.56 9.02
CA LYS A 171 -15.57 17.60 9.33
C LYS A 171 -16.91 18.26 9.68
N THR A 172 -16.88 19.46 10.23
CA THR A 172 -18.09 20.20 10.63
C THR A 172 -18.80 20.85 9.46
N GLY A 173 -18.07 21.15 8.38
CA GLY A 173 -18.63 21.75 7.17
C GLY A 173 -17.60 22.52 6.37
N VAL A 174 -18.07 23.60 5.75
CA VAL A 174 -17.26 24.48 4.91
C VAL A 174 -17.23 25.87 5.54
N ASN A 175 -16.04 26.35 5.85
CA ASN A 175 -15.78 27.69 6.34
C ASN A 175 -15.08 28.50 5.25
N THR A 176 -15.41 29.79 5.13
CA THR A 176 -14.73 30.69 4.18
C THR A 176 -14.08 31.84 4.92
N ILE A 177 -12.90 32.23 4.44
CA ILE A 177 -12.13 33.37 4.95
C ILE A 177 -11.87 34.29 3.77
N TYR A 178 -12.19 35.57 3.93
CA TYR A 178 -11.89 36.60 2.96
C TYR A 178 -11.15 37.75 3.64
N GLN A 179 -10.06 38.20 3.03
CA GLN A 179 -9.32 39.38 3.46
C GLN A 179 -8.81 40.16 2.25
N ASP A 180 -8.74 41.48 2.38
CA ASP A 180 -8.28 42.36 1.32
C ASP A 180 -7.49 43.54 1.88
N ILE A 181 -6.78 44.23 1.00
CA ILE A 181 -5.89 45.35 1.32
C ILE A 181 -6.60 46.54 1.99
N ARG A 182 -7.91 46.71 1.82
CA ARG A 182 -8.68 47.80 2.45
C ARG A 182 -8.85 47.58 3.95
N ASN A 183 -8.82 46.31 4.37
CA ASN A 183 -9.04 45.95 5.76
C ASN A 183 -7.79 46.10 6.63
N GLU A 184 -6.57 46.18 6.05
CA GLU A 184 -5.29 46.59 6.69
C GLU A 184 -4.08 46.26 5.77
N ASP A 185 -2.97 46.98 5.93
CA ASP A 185 -1.71 46.75 5.17
C ASP A 185 -1.10 45.34 5.36
N TYR A 186 -1.44 44.63 6.44
CA TYR A 186 -0.87 43.33 6.82
C TYR A 186 -1.86 42.16 6.67
N PHE A 187 -2.88 42.29 5.83
CA PHE A 187 -3.94 41.28 5.70
C PHE A 187 -3.42 39.87 5.36
N ILE A 188 -2.35 39.73 4.57
CA ILE A 188 -1.75 38.42 4.27
C ILE A 188 -1.24 37.73 5.53
N LYS A 189 -0.63 38.47 6.46
CA LYS A 189 -0.14 37.91 7.73
C LYS A 189 -1.29 37.43 8.61
N GLN A 190 -2.36 38.23 8.69
CA GLN A 190 -3.55 37.86 9.45
C GLN A 190 -4.29 36.68 8.83
N TRP A 191 -4.37 36.63 7.51
CA TRP A 191 -4.89 35.48 6.77
C TRP A 191 -4.09 34.22 7.06
N LEU A 192 -2.76 34.26 6.96
CA LEU A 192 -1.90 33.12 7.28
C LEU A 192 -2.13 32.63 8.71
N GLN A 193 -2.25 33.53 9.68
CA GLN A 193 -2.52 33.15 11.07
C GLN A 193 -3.85 32.38 11.20
N LYS A 194 -4.94 32.87 10.61
CA LYS A 194 -6.24 32.16 10.63
C LYS A 194 -6.16 30.82 9.90
N VAL A 195 -5.45 30.75 8.78
CA VAL A 195 -5.25 29.49 8.05
C VAL A 195 -4.48 28.48 8.90
N PHE A 196 -3.45 28.90 9.65
CA PHE A 196 -2.72 28.00 10.55
C PHE A 196 -3.59 27.45 11.68
N GLU A 197 -4.49 28.24 12.23
CA GLU A 197 -5.46 27.77 13.24
C GLU A 197 -6.38 26.69 12.64
N GLU A 198 -6.89 26.90 11.43
CA GLU A 198 -7.73 25.93 10.72
C GLU A 198 -6.97 24.66 10.28
N ILE A 199 -5.67 24.78 9.93
CA ILE A 199 -4.81 23.64 9.57
C ILE A 199 -4.78 22.62 10.70
N ILE A 200 -4.71 23.05 11.96
CA ILE A 200 -4.66 22.14 13.11
C ILE A 200 -5.95 21.31 13.19
N ILE A 201 -7.10 21.94 12.95
CA ILE A 201 -8.41 21.29 12.96
C ILE A 201 -8.50 20.29 11.81
N VAL A 202 -8.17 20.72 10.59
CA VAL A 202 -8.19 19.87 9.39
C VAL A 202 -7.23 18.69 9.52
N GLN A 203 -6.07 18.89 10.15
CA GLN A 203 -5.11 17.83 10.41
C GLN A 203 -5.69 16.75 11.35
N GLN A 204 -6.36 17.17 12.43
CA GLN A 204 -7.02 16.26 13.36
C GLN A 204 -8.18 15.51 12.71
N ASP A 205 -8.96 16.19 11.88
CA ASP A 205 -10.07 15.60 11.14
C ASP A 205 -9.62 14.58 10.09
N ASN A 206 -8.43 14.78 9.51
CA ASN A 206 -7.82 13.85 8.55
C ASN A 206 -7.07 12.67 9.20
N LEU A 207 -7.00 12.57 10.54
CA LEU A 207 -6.42 11.40 11.20
C LEU A 207 -7.15 10.13 10.79
N TYR A 208 -6.38 9.09 10.44
CA TYR A 208 -6.95 7.83 10.00
C TYR A 208 -7.75 7.16 11.12
N ARG A 209 -8.99 6.77 10.79
CA ARG A 209 -9.89 6.04 11.68
C ARG A 209 -10.21 4.68 11.07
N THR A 210 -10.16 3.65 11.90
CA THR A 210 -10.55 2.28 11.53
C THR A 210 -12.03 2.23 11.14
N LEU A 211 -12.48 1.10 10.62
CA LEU A 211 -13.90 0.83 10.35
C LEU A 211 -14.79 1.00 11.59
N THR A 212 -14.23 0.79 12.79
CA THR A 212 -14.92 0.98 14.08
C THR A 212 -14.90 2.43 14.58
N GLY A 213 -14.34 3.37 13.81
CA GLY A 213 -14.29 4.81 14.15
C GLY A 213 -13.18 5.21 15.13
N VAL A 214 -12.37 4.25 15.59
CA VAL A 214 -11.25 4.45 16.51
C VAL A 214 -10.03 4.95 15.74
N ILE A 215 -9.26 5.86 16.33
CA ILE A 215 -8.01 6.35 15.74
C ILE A 215 -6.97 5.22 15.80
N ASP A 216 -6.40 4.87 14.65
CA ASP A 216 -5.36 3.85 14.56
C ASP A 216 -4.02 4.45 15.04
N LYS A 217 -3.61 4.14 16.27
CA LYS A 217 -2.37 4.65 16.87
C LYS A 217 -1.12 4.24 16.09
N ALA A 218 -1.15 3.11 15.38
CA ALA A 218 -0.02 2.66 14.56
C ALA A 218 0.11 3.45 13.24
N MET A 219 -0.92 4.20 12.86
CA MET A 219 -0.96 5.00 11.63
C MET A 219 -0.88 6.51 11.88
N GLN A 220 -0.45 6.93 13.08
CA GLN A 220 -0.25 8.33 13.45
C GLN A 220 1.02 8.92 12.82
N TYR A 221 1.09 8.91 11.49
CA TYR A 221 2.03 9.75 10.77
C TYR A 221 1.58 11.21 10.87
N ASN A 222 2.52 12.14 10.72
CA ASN A 222 2.16 13.54 10.49
C ASN A 222 1.32 13.58 9.20
N VAL A 223 0.02 13.81 9.34
CA VAL A 223 -0.89 13.90 8.20
C VAL A 223 -0.69 15.27 7.61
N ASP A 224 -0.15 15.32 6.39
CA ASP A 224 0.01 16.56 5.66
C ASP A 224 -1.38 17.10 5.31
N VAL A 225 -1.64 18.36 5.66
CA VAL A 225 -2.90 19.02 5.30
C VAL A 225 -2.81 19.51 3.86
N PRO A 226 -3.72 19.10 2.96
CA PRO A 226 -3.73 19.62 1.60
C PRO A 226 -4.13 21.10 1.63
N VAL A 227 -3.17 21.96 1.27
CA VAL A 227 -3.39 23.39 1.05
C VAL A 227 -3.17 23.67 -0.42
N ILE A 228 -4.24 24.00 -1.14
CA ILE A 228 -4.25 24.09 -2.60
C ILE A 228 -4.47 25.55 -2.99
N GLY A 229 -3.46 26.14 -3.60
CA GLY A 229 -3.56 27.47 -4.21
C GLY A 229 -4.07 27.37 -5.63
N PHE A 230 -5.03 28.20 -5.97
CA PHE A 230 -5.40 28.50 -7.35
C PHE A 230 -4.71 29.80 -7.76
N ASN A 231 -4.32 29.87 -9.03
CA ASN A 231 -3.91 31.12 -9.64
C ASN A 231 -4.93 31.42 -10.72
N SER A 232 -5.88 32.30 -10.42
CA SER A 232 -6.85 32.81 -11.38
C SER A 232 -6.18 33.86 -12.27
N SER A 233 -5.22 33.43 -13.10
CA SER A 233 -4.61 34.24 -14.18
C SER A 233 -5.16 33.84 -15.54
#